data_AF-A0A2G8T1I1-F1
#
_entry.id   AF-A0A2G8T1I1-F1
#
_cell.length_a   1.000
_cell.length_b   1.000
_cell.length_c   1.000
_cell.angle_alpha   90.00
_cell.angle_beta   90.00
_cell.angle_gamma   90.00
#
_symmetry.space_group_name_H-M   'P 1'
#
loop_
_entity.id
_entity.type
_entity.pdbx_description
1 polymer ?
#
loop_
_entity_poly.entity_id
_entity_poly.type
_entity_poly.pdbx_seq_one_letter_code
_entity_poly.pdbx_strand_id
1 'polypeptide(L)'
;MIRFDHSHVMLTSHQYVVTKKSTVKKALAEIICDALEIHSTLEEETFYPALRQLGMGGSALEKSIPQHLEMRNMIAKIRQADPATPRYDQLVSELMRDVMHHVADEETILLPEAERMLGKTRLNELGVQMSKRRMQLLGPKAGKVAMNTFVGFSSSTTAVVLSAVSALLVGRFLTKKLM
;
A
#
# COMPACT_ATOMS: atom_id res chain seq x y z
N MET A 1 1.23 10.10 5.29
CA MET A 1 1.20 8.62 5.38
C MET A 1 0.30 8.04 4.29
N ILE A 2 -0.97 8.46 4.20
CA ILE A 2 -1.90 8.03 3.12
C ILE A 2 -1.30 8.25 1.71
N ARG A 3 -0.86 9.48 1.39
CA ARG A 3 -0.18 9.79 0.10
C ARG A 3 1.06 8.92 -0.19
N PHE A 4 1.76 8.48 0.85
CA PHE A 4 2.89 7.58 0.69
C PHE A 4 2.42 6.16 0.29
N ASP A 5 1.32 5.67 0.85
CA ASP A 5 0.72 4.40 0.43
C ASP A 5 0.28 4.45 -1.03
N HIS A 6 -0.37 5.53 -1.44
CA HIS A 6 -0.76 5.75 -2.84
C HIS A 6 0.45 5.65 -3.76
N SER A 7 1.52 6.39 -3.42
CA SER A 7 2.76 6.41 -4.21
C SER A 7 3.41 5.02 -4.28
N HIS A 8 3.42 4.30 -3.16
CA HIS A 8 3.98 2.94 -3.08
C HIS A 8 3.21 1.94 -3.96
N VAL A 9 1.87 1.99 -3.92
CA VAL A 9 1.03 1.12 -4.76
C VAL A 9 1.22 1.44 -6.24
N MET A 10 1.21 2.72 -6.63
CA MET A 10 1.44 3.13 -8.02
C MET A 10 2.82 2.74 -8.54
N LEU A 11 3.87 2.91 -7.71
CA LEU A 11 5.22 2.48 -8.07
C LEU A 11 5.30 0.97 -8.25
N THR A 12 4.67 0.20 -7.35
CA THR A 12 4.65 -1.26 -7.43
C THR A 12 3.89 -1.74 -8.67
N SER A 13 2.76 -1.10 -9.01
CA SER A 13 2.02 -1.41 -10.23
C SER A 13 2.82 -1.09 -11.50
N HIS A 14 3.63 -0.03 -11.50
CA HIS A 14 4.53 0.25 -12.63
C HIS A 14 5.62 -0.81 -12.81
N GLN A 15 6.02 -1.50 -11.74
CA GLN A 15 6.92 -2.65 -11.87
C GLN A 15 6.21 -3.89 -12.41
N TYR A 16 4.88 -3.95 -12.33
CA TYR A 16 4.11 -5.07 -12.87
C TYR A 16 4.04 -4.98 -14.40
N VAL A 17 4.75 -5.88 -15.09
CA VAL A 17 4.71 -6.00 -16.55
C VAL A 17 4.36 -7.43 -16.92
N VAL A 18 3.42 -7.60 -17.86
CA VAL A 18 2.83 -8.90 -18.22
C VAL A 18 3.84 -9.94 -18.74
N THR A 19 4.99 -9.48 -19.25
CA THR A 19 6.08 -10.32 -19.76
C THR A 19 7.00 -10.88 -18.67
N LYS A 20 6.84 -10.45 -17.41
CA LYS A 20 7.63 -10.97 -16.28
C LYS A 20 7.25 -12.42 -15.97
N LYS A 21 8.19 -13.14 -15.34
CA LYS A 21 7.95 -14.49 -14.80
C LYS A 21 6.74 -14.46 -13.85
N SER A 22 5.92 -15.51 -13.89
CA SER A 22 4.72 -15.64 -13.03
C SER A 22 5.02 -15.47 -11.54
N THR A 23 6.18 -15.92 -11.07
CA THR A 23 6.64 -15.73 -9.68
C THR A 23 6.85 -14.26 -9.31
N VAL A 24 7.40 -13.47 -10.22
CA VAL A 24 7.61 -12.02 -10.03
C VAL A 24 6.27 -11.28 -10.11
N LYS A 25 5.41 -11.64 -11.07
CA LYS A 25 4.05 -11.09 -11.17
C LYS A 25 3.27 -11.33 -9.88
N LYS A 26 3.29 -12.57 -9.38
CA LYS A 26 2.66 -12.94 -8.10
C LYS A 26 3.21 -12.12 -6.94
N ALA A 27 4.53 -11.99 -6.83
CA ALA A 27 5.14 -11.21 -5.75
C ALA A 27 4.72 -9.74 -5.77
N LEU A 28 4.73 -9.10 -6.93
CA LEU A 28 4.30 -7.69 -7.09
C LEU A 28 2.81 -7.51 -6.79
N ALA A 29 1.96 -8.39 -7.32
CA ALA A 29 0.52 -8.36 -7.05
C ALA A 29 0.21 -8.57 -5.55
N GLU A 30 0.91 -9.46 -4.86
CA GLU A 30 0.76 -9.65 -3.42
C GLU A 30 1.19 -8.41 -2.62
N ILE A 31 2.25 -7.70 -3.03
CA ILE A 31 2.65 -6.44 -2.40
C ILE A 31 1.55 -5.38 -2.55
N ILE A 32 0.98 -5.25 -3.75
CA ILE A 32 -0.15 -4.34 -4.01
C ILE A 32 -1.34 -4.71 -3.13
N CYS A 33 -1.73 -6.00 -3.12
CA CYS A 33 -2.87 -6.49 -2.33
C CYS A 33 -2.69 -6.24 -0.83
N ASP A 34 -1.54 -6.61 -0.27
CA ASP A 34 -1.27 -6.40 1.17
C ASP A 34 -1.20 -4.91 1.52
N ALA A 35 -0.64 -4.07 0.64
CA ALA A 35 -0.57 -2.62 0.85
C ALA A 35 -1.97 -1.98 0.86
N LEU A 36 -2.84 -2.36 -0.08
CA LEU A 36 -4.22 -1.85 -0.18
C LEU A 36 -5.08 -2.29 1.00
N GLU A 37 -4.96 -3.54 1.46
CA GLU A 37 -5.66 -4.02 2.66
C GLU A 37 -5.26 -3.22 3.90
N ILE A 38 -3.95 -2.99 4.08
CA ILE A 38 -3.46 -2.20 5.22
C ILE A 38 -3.94 -0.76 5.11
N HIS A 39 -3.76 -0.13 3.96
CA HIS A 39 -4.16 1.25 3.69
C HIS A 39 -5.65 1.48 3.98
N SER A 40 -6.54 0.70 3.36
CA SER A 40 -7.98 0.79 3.58
C SER A 40 -8.39 0.54 5.04
N THR A 41 -7.72 -0.40 5.73
CA THR A 41 -7.96 -0.65 7.16
C THR A 41 -7.60 0.57 8.01
N LEU A 42 -6.46 1.21 7.74
CA LEU A 42 -6.02 2.38 8.51
C LEU A 42 -7.00 3.55 8.33
N GLU A 43 -7.52 3.72 7.11
CA GLU A 43 -8.47 4.79 6.83
C GLU A 43 -9.82 4.55 7.50
N GLU A 44 -10.36 3.34 7.38
CA GLU A 44 -11.64 2.98 7.99
C GLU A 44 -11.60 2.95 9.51
N GLU A 45 -10.50 2.49 10.12
CA GLU A 45 -10.38 2.42 11.59
C GLU A 45 -9.99 3.77 12.22
N THR A 46 -9.27 4.64 11.50
CA THR A 46 -8.68 5.85 12.10
C THR A 46 -9.04 7.14 11.38
N PHE A 47 -8.85 7.21 10.06
CA PHE A 47 -8.97 8.47 9.32
C PHE A 47 -10.43 8.89 9.12
N TYR A 48 -11.25 8.03 8.50
CA TYR A 48 -12.65 8.32 8.21
C TYR A 48 -13.48 8.59 9.47
N PRO A 49 -13.32 7.87 10.60
CA PRO A 49 -13.99 8.22 11.84
C PRO A 49 -13.65 9.64 12.33
N ALA A 50 -12.39 10.07 12.20
CA ALA A 50 -11.98 11.41 12.59
C ALA A 50 -12.61 12.50 11.70
N LEU A 51 -12.74 12.24 10.39
CA LEU A 51 -13.43 13.17 9.48
C LEU A 51 -14.93 13.25 9.79
N ARG A 52 -15.59 12.13 10.03
CA ARG A 52 -17.02 12.09 10.38
C ARG A 52 -17.33 12.84 11.68
N GLN A 53 -16.45 12.80 12.67
CA GLN A 53 -16.60 13.56 13.91
C GLN A 53 -16.61 15.08 13.68
N LEU A 54 -16.00 15.56 12.60
CA LEU A 54 -16.04 16.96 12.18
C LEU A 54 -17.25 17.30 11.30
N GLY A 55 -18.20 16.37 11.14
CA GLY A 55 -19.35 16.54 10.26
C GLY A 55 -19.02 16.44 8.78
N MET A 56 -17.84 15.94 8.41
CA MET A 56 -17.53 15.68 7.01
C MET A 56 -18.32 14.45 6.53
N GLY A 57 -19.01 14.62 5.41
CA GLY A 57 -19.87 13.60 4.80
C GLY A 57 -20.03 13.83 3.30
N GLY A 58 -19.03 14.42 2.64
CA GLY A 58 -19.06 14.66 1.20
C GLY A 58 -19.03 13.36 0.40
N SER A 59 -19.48 13.44 -0.86
CA SER A 59 -19.62 12.26 -1.73
C SER A 59 -18.33 11.43 -1.87
N ALA A 60 -17.15 12.04 -1.77
CA ALA A 60 -15.87 11.31 -1.79
C ALA A 60 -15.74 10.36 -0.58
N LEU A 61 -15.99 10.83 0.64
CA LEU A 61 -15.93 10.01 1.85
C LEU A 61 -16.98 8.89 1.87
N GLU A 62 -18.18 9.17 1.34
CA GLU A 62 -19.25 8.17 1.24
C GLU A 62 -18.94 7.07 0.23
N LYS A 63 -18.22 7.40 -0.85
CA LYS A 63 -17.78 6.44 -1.89
C LYS A 63 -16.62 5.56 -1.45
N SER A 64 -15.75 6.04 -0.55
CA SER A 64 -14.52 5.32 -0.19
C SER A 64 -14.77 3.91 0.36
N ILE A 65 -15.74 3.72 1.26
CA ILE A 65 -16.02 2.38 1.84
C ILE A 65 -16.52 1.39 0.77
N PRO A 66 -17.50 1.72 -0.08
CA PRO A 66 -17.86 0.87 -1.22
C PRO A 66 -16.68 0.56 -2.15
N GLN A 67 -15.85 1.55 -2.48
CA GLN A 67 -14.63 1.34 -3.30
C GLN A 67 -13.66 0.36 -2.61
N HIS A 68 -13.45 0.48 -1.29
CA HIS A 68 -12.63 -0.46 -0.53
C HIS A 68 -13.18 -1.88 -0.56
N LEU A 69 -14.50 -2.05 -0.48
CA LEU A 69 -15.12 -3.36 -0.59
C LEU A 69 -14.88 -3.99 -1.97
N GLU A 70 -15.03 -3.22 -3.05
CA GLU A 70 -14.73 -3.71 -4.41
C GLU A 70 -13.25 -4.07 -4.57
N MET A 71 -12.33 -3.25 -4.05
CA MET A 71 -10.90 -3.59 -4.04
C MET A 71 -10.63 -4.91 -3.30
N ARG A 72 -11.24 -5.14 -2.13
CA ARG A 72 -11.11 -6.42 -1.40
C ARG A 72 -11.65 -7.61 -2.19
N ASN A 73 -12.79 -7.44 -2.86
CA ASN A 73 -13.36 -8.48 -3.73
C ASN A 73 -12.40 -8.83 -4.88
N MET A 74 -11.77 -7.82 -5.48
CA MET A 74 -10.80 -8.03 -6.55
C MET A 74 -9.51 -8.69 -6.04
N ILE A 75 -9.00 -8.27 -4.87
CA ILE A 75 -7.86 -8.91 -4.20
C ILE A 75 -8.12 -10.40 -3.95
N ALA A 76 -9.32 -10.75 -3.48
CA ALA A 76 -9.69 -12.15 -3.28
C ALA A 76 -9.65 -12.96 -4.58
N LYS A 77 -10.14 -12.38 -5.70
CA LYS A 77 -10.08 -13.01 -7.04
C LYS A 77 -8.64 -13.18 -7.52
N ILE A 78 -7.78 -12.16 -7.35
CA ILE A 78 -6.36 -12.21 -7.73
C ILE A 78 -5.65 -13.34 -6.98
N ARG A 79 -5.86 -13.45 -5.66
CA ARG A 79 -5.20 -14.47 -4.82
C ARG A 79 -5.61 -15.91 -5.16
N GLN A 80 -6.78 -16.10 -5.80
CA GLN A 80 -7.26 -17.42 -6.24
C GLN A 80 -6.85 -17.74 -7.69
N ALA A 81 -6.46 -16.75 -8.48
CA ALA A 81 -6.12 -16.92 -9.88
C ALA A 81 -4.66 -17.42 -10.07
N ASP A 82 -4.41 -18.11 -11.18
CA ASP A 82 -3.07 -18.58 -11.55
C ASP A 82 -2.25 -17.43 -12.20
N PRO A 83 -1.12 -17.01 -11.60
CA PRO A 83 -0.26 -15.95 -12.12
C PRO A 83 0.38 -16.22 -13.49
N ALA A 84 0.31 -17.46 -14.01
CA ALA A 84 0.75 -17.78 -15.35
C ALA A 84 -0.30 -17.44 -16.44
N THR A 85 -1.53 -17.08 -16.06
CA THR A 85 -2.64 -16.90 -17.00
C THR A 85 -2.87 -15.43 -17.39
N PRO A 86 -3.38 -15.15 -18.61
CA PRO A 86 -3.80 -13.79 -18.99
C PRO A 86 -4.91 -13.22 -18.09
N ARG A 87 -5.75 -14.08 -17.50
CA ARG A 87 -6.81 -13.66 -16.58
C ARG A 87 -6.24 -13.00 -15.32
N TYR A 88 -5.09 -13.47 -14.84
CA TYR A 88 -4.41 -12.86 -13.69
C TYR A 88 -3.99 -11.42 -13.99
N ASP A 89 -3.42 -11.17 -15.17
CA ASP A 89 -3.01 -9.83 -15.60
C ASP A 89 -4.21 -8.89 -15.75
N GLN A 90 -5.34 -9.41 -16.25
CA GLN A 90 -6.60 -8.66 -16.32
C GLN A 90 -7.11 -8.26 -14.94
N LEU A 91 -7.13 -9.20 -13.98
CA LEU A 91 -7.59 -8.93 -12.62
C LEU A 91 -6.72 -7.87 -11.91
N VAL A 92 -5.39 -7.94 -12.06
CA VAL A 92 -4.48 -6.92 -11.52
C VAL A 92 -4.74 -5.56 -12.17
N SER A 93 -5.00 -5.53 -13.48
CA SER A 93 -5.30 -4.29 -14.21
C SER A 93 -6.66 -3.69 -13.82
N GLU A 94 -7.67 -4.53 -13.60
CA GLU A 94 -8.98 -4.15 -13.08
C GLU A 94 -8.84 -3.54 -11.68
N LEU A 95 -8.13 -4.20 -10.76
CA LEU A 95 -7.83 -3.66 -9.43
C LEU A 95 -7.18 -2.28 -9.52
N MET A 96 -6.13 -2.13 -10.33
CA MET A 96 -5.41 -0.86 -10.42
C MET A 96 -6.26 0.27 -11.01
N ARG A 97 -7.26 -0.03 -11.83
CA ARG A 97 -8.22 0.96 -12.31
C ARG A 97 -9.07 1.51 -11.16
N ASP A 98 -9.57 0.62 -10.31
CA ASP A 98 -10.38 1.01 -9.14
C ASP A 98 -9.53 1.82 -8.15
N VAL A 99 -8.29 1.39 -7.92
CA VAL A 99 -7.31 2.11 -7.09
C VAL A 99 -7.05 3.52 -7.63
N MET A 100 -6.85 3.68 -8.95
CA MET A 100 -6.59 5.01 -9.54
C MET A 100 -7.77 5.98 -9.34
N HIS A 101 -9.02 5.50 -9.48
CA HIS A 101 -10.19 6.33 -9.21
C HIS A 101 -10.29 6.71 -7.72
N HIS A 102 -10.10 5.75 -6.83
CA HIS A 102 -10.11 5.97 -5.40
C HIS A 102 -9.03 7.00 -4.97
N VAL A 103 -7.78 6.79 -5.39
CA VAL A 103 -6.67 7.71 -5.12
C VAL A 103 -6.94 9.10 -5.68
N ALA A 104 -7.55 9.21 -6.87
CA ALA A 104 -7.88 10.51 -7.45
C ALA A 104 -8.90 11.28 -6.59
N ASP A 105 -9.98 10.62 -6.15
CA ASP A 105 -10.98 11.23 -5.27
C ASP A 105 -10.34 11.68 -3.94
N GLU A 106 -9.47 10.85 -3.36
CA GLU A 106 -8.82 11.19 -2.10
C GLU A 106 -7.81 12.34 -2.22
N GLU A 107 -6.88 12.26 -3.17
CA GLU A 107 -5.82 13.24 -3.33
C GLU A 107 -6.33 14.62 -3.73
N THR A 108 -7.45 14.68 -4.47
CA THR A 108 -7.98 15.94 -5.00
C THR A 108 -9.11 16.54 -4.16
N ILE A 109 -9.81 15.72 -3.36
CA ILE A 109 -10.97 16.17 -2.58
C ILE A 109 -10.75 15.91 -1.09
N LEU A 110 -10.62 14.64 -0.70
CA LEU A 110 -10.72 14.25 0.71
C LEU A 110 -9.53 14.73 1.55
N LEU A 111 -8.30 14.52 1.07
CA LEU A 111 -7.08 14.88 1.79
C LEU A 111 -6.90 16.41 1.90
N PRO A 112 -7.11 17.23 0.83
CA PRO A 112 -7.09 18.68 0.96
C PRO A 112 -8.14 19.22 1.95
N GLU A 113 -9.35 18.65 1.96
CA GLU A 113 -10.39 19.04 2.90
C GLU A 113 -10.00 18.68 4.34
N ALA A 114 -9.49 17.47 4.57
CA ALA A 114 -8.97 17.02 5.85
C ALA A 114 -7.83 17.93 6.36
N GLU A 115 -6.92 18.35 5.48
CA GLU A 115 -5.82 19.27 5.80
C GLU A 115 -6.33 20.63 6.29
N ARG A 116 -7.36 21.15 5.64
CA ARG A 116 -8.00 22.43 6.02
C ARG A 116 -8.74 22.34 7.35
N MET A 117 -9.39 21.22 7.63
CA MET A 117 -10.31 21.07 8.77
C MET A 117 -9.63 20.58 10.06
N LEU A 118 -8.69 19.65 9.98
CA LEU A 118 -8.05 19.04 11.15
C LEU A 118 -6.86 19.87 11.68
N GLY A 119 -6.18 20.61 10.80
CA GLY A 119 -4.95 21.30 11.13
C GLY A 119 -3.79 20.35 11.46
N LYS A 120 -2.57 20.91 11.50
CA LYS A 120 -1.33 20.12 11.56
C LYS A 120 -1.21 19.22 12.80
N THR A 121 -1.60 19.72 13.98
CA THR A 121 -1.47 18.96 15.23
C THR A 121 -2.30 17.69 15.20
N ARG A 122 -3.60 17.79 14.83
CA ARG A 122 -4.48 16.63 14.77
C ARG A 122 -4.08 15.65 13.68
N LEU A 123 -3.64 16.13 12.51
CA LEU A 123 -3.13 15.27 11.44
C LEU A 123 -1.88 14.49 11.89
N ASN A 124 -0.99 15.11 12.66
CA ASN A 124 0.17 14.41 13.22
C ASN A 124 -0.24 13.31 14.21
N GLU A 125 -1.21 13.57 15.08
CA GLU A 125 -1.74 12.57 16.01
C GLU A 125 -2.34 11.37 15.27
N LEU A 126 -3.17 11.62 14.25
CA LEU A 126 -3.74 10.56 13.41
C LEU A 126 -2.62 9.79 12.69
N GLY A 127 -1.61 10.49 12.17
CA GLY A 127 -0.44 9.88 11.55
C GLY A 127 0.31 8.93 12.48
N VAL A 128 0.48 9.29 13.76
CA VAL A 128 1.09 8.43 14.79
C VAL A 128 0.23 7.21 15.07
N GLN A 129 -1.09 7.38 15.24
CA GLN A 129 -2.03 6.28 15.48
C GLN A 129 -2.02 5.27 14.32
N MET A 130 -2.14 5.77 13.09
CA MET A 130 -2.11 4.93 11.89
C MET A 130 -0.75 4.25 11.72
N SER A 131 0.36 4.92 12.01
CA SER A 131 1.70 4.31 11.94
C SER A 131 1.85 3.15 12.93
N LYS A 132 1.35 3.32 14.17
CA LYS A 132 1.33 2.25 15.18
C LYS A 132 0.48 1.08 14.71
N ARG A 133 -0.73 1.34 14.19
CA ARG A 133 -1.64 0.31 13.70
C ARG A 133 -1.06 -0.43 12.49
N ARG A 134 -0.40 0.29 11.57
CA ARG A 134 0.31 -0.29 10.43
C ARG A 134 1.34 -1.33 10.88
N MET A 135 2.12 -1.03 11.92
CA MET A 135 3.12 -1.98 12.45
C MET A 135 2.48 -3.25 13.01
N GLN A 136 1.31 -3.13 13.65
CA GLN A 136 0.56 -4.29 14.12
C GLN A 136 0.05 -5.14 12.96
N LEU A 137 -0.44 -4.51 11.88
CA LEU A 137 -0.92 -5.20 10.68
C LEU A 137 0.22 -5.84 9.87
N LEU A 138 1.39 -5.19 9.81
CA LEU A 138 2.57 -5.69 9.10
C LEU A 138 3.31 -6.80 9.86
N GLY A 139 3.31 -6.79 11.19
CA GLY A 139 4.05 -7.75 12.02
C GLY A 139 3.85 -9.21 11.58
N PRO A 140 2.60 -9.72 11.53
CA PRO A 140 2.31 -11.09 11.08
C PRO A 140 2.70 -11.37 9.62
N LYS A 141 2.81 -10.33 8.78
CA LYS A 141 3.11 -10.43 7.35
C LYS A 141 4.59 -10.15 7.03
N ALA A 142 5.43 -9.80 8.01
CA ALA A 142 6.76 -9.24 7.76
C ALA A 142 7.67 -10.13 6.90
N GLY A 143 7.71 -11.44 7.17
CA GLY A 143 8.51 -12.39 6.38
C GLY A 143 8.02 -12.51 4.94
N LYS A 144 6.69 -12.58 4.74
CA LYS A 144 6.06 -12.61 3.41
C LYS A 144 6.37 -11.32 2.63
N VAL A 145 6.22 -10.16 3.27
CA VAL A 145 6.51 -8.86 2.65
C VAL A 145 7.98 -8.76 2.24
N ALA A 146 8.91 -9.14 3.12
CA ALA A 146 10.34 -9.12 2.80
C ALA A 146 10.68 -10.01 1.60
N MET A 147 10.14 -11.23 1.56
CA MET A 147 10.35 -12.16 0.45
C MET A 147 9.74 -11.64 -0.86
N ASN A 148 8.49 -11.18 -0.81
CA ASN A 148 7.82 -10.66 -2.00
C ASN A 148 8.53 -9.41 -2.53
N THR A 149 8.99 -8.50 -1.67
CA THR A 149 9.77 -7.33 -2.10
C THR A 149 11.07 -7.76 -2.78
N PHE A 150 11.80 -8.72 -2.21
CA PHE A 150 13.02 -9.25 -2.82
C PHE A 150 12.77 -9.84 -4.22
N VAL A 151 11.73 -10.67 -4.37
CA VAL A 151 11.37 -11.32 -5.64
C VAL A 151 10.79 -10.32 -6.64
N GLY A 152 9.85 -9.48 -6.21
CA GLY A 152 9.09 -8.55 -7.05
C GLY A 152 9.97 -7.46 -7.66
N PHE A 153 10.91 -6.95 -6.86
CA PHE A 153 11.81 -5.88 -7.29
C PHE A 153 13.17 -6.39 -7.79
N SER A 154 13.39 -7.71 -7.90
CA SER A 154 14.70 -8.32 -8.19
C SER A 154 15.37 -7.81 -9.48
N SER A 155 14.59 -7.32 -10.44
CA SER A 155 15.08 -6.79 -11.73
C SER A 155 15.12 -5.26 -11.80
N SER A 156 14.92 -4.56 -10.68
CA SER A 156 14.81 -3.09 -10.64
C SER A 156 16.01 -2.48 -9.91
N THR A 157 16.38 -1.24 -10.25
CA THR A 157 17.40 -0.46 -9.54
C THR A 157 17.08 -0.34 -8.03
N THR A 158 15.80 -0.43 -7.64
CA THR A 158 15.35 -0.46 -6.25
C THR A 158 15.90 -1.65 -5.46
N ALA A 159 16.03 -2.84 -6.07
CA ALA A 159 16.67 -3.98 -5.42
C ALA A 159 18.17 -3.76 -5.18
N VAL A 160 18.85 -3.07 -6.11
CA VAL A 160 20.27 -2.69 -5.95
C VAL A 160 20.45 -1.70 -4.80
N VAL A 161 19.54 -0.73 -4.65
CA VAL A 161 19.61 0.25 -3.55
C VAL A 161 19.28 -0.41 -2.20
N LEU A 162 18.22 -1.21 -2.11
CA LEU A 162 17.85 -1.93 -0.87
C LEU A 162 18.94 -2.89 -0.41
N SER A 163 19.60 -3.61 -1.33
CA SER A 163 20.73 -4.49 -1.00
C SER A 163 21.96 -3.69 -0.55
N ALA A 164 22.27 -2.56 -1.18
CA ALA A 164 23.37 -1.69 -0.75
C ALA A 164 23.14 -1.09 0.64
N VAL A 165 21.93 -0.60 0.95
CA VAL A 165 21.58 -0.05 2.27
C VAL A 165 21.60 -1.14 3.35
N SER A 166 21.08 -2.33 3.05
CA SER A 166 21.11 -3.46 3.98
C SER A 166 22.54 -3.92 4.28
N ALA A 167 23.41 -3.99 3.27
CA ALA A 167 24.83 -4.31 3.45
C ALA A 167 25.56 -3.26 4.31
N LEU A 168 25.26 -1.97 4.12
CA LEU A 168 25.81 -0.86 4.91
C LEU A 168 25.35 -0.90 6.39
N LEU A 169 24.08 -1.23 6.64
CA LEU A 169 23.55 -1.33 8.01
C LEU A 169 24.10 -2.56 8.74
N VAL A 170 24.20 -3.71 8.07
CA VAL A 170 24.84 -4.91 8.63
C VAL A 170 26.33 -4.66 8.88
N GLY A 171 27.04 -4.02 7.95
CA GLY A 171 28.44 -3.65 8.11
C GLY A 171 28.68 -2.70 9.30
N ARG A 172 27.80 -1.73 9.53
CA ARG A 172 27.85 -0.85 10.71
C ARG A 172 27.50 -1.56 12.02
N PHE A 173 26.62 -2.55 11.98
CA PHE A 173 26.25 -3.32 13.17
C PHE A 173 27.36 -4.31 13.57
N LEU A 174 28.02 -4.93 12.60
CA LEU A 174 29.17 -5.82 12.83
C LEU A 174 30.38 -5.04 13.35
N THR A 175 30.71 -3.89 12.77
CA THR A 175 31.83 -3.05 13.25
C THR A 175 31.61 -2.52 14.67
N LYS A 176 30.37 -2.17 15.06
CA LYS A 176 30.04 -1.79 16.43
C LYS A 176 30.09 -2.92 17.46
N LYS A 177 30.02 -4.19 17.03
CA LYS A 177 30.08 -5.36 17.92
C LYS A 177 31.53 -5.87 18.11
N LEU A 178 32.44 -5.41 17.26
CA LEU A 178 33.88 -5.73 17.25
C LEU A 178 34.75 -4.64 17.90
N MET A 179 34.15 -3.54 18.34
CA MET A 179 34.75 -2.47 19.14
C MET A 179 34.14 -2.47 20.54
#